data_AF-A0A024P631-F1
#
_entry.id   AF-A0A024P631-F1
#
_cell.length_a   1.000
_cell.length_b   1.000
_cell.length_c   1.000
_cell.angle_alpha   90.00
_cell.angle_beta   90.00
_cell.angle_gamma   90.00
#
_symmetry.space_group_name_H-M   'P 1'
#
loop_
_entity.id
_entity.type
_entity.pdbx_description
1 polymer ?
#
loop_
_entity_poly.entity_id
_entity_poly.type
_entity_poly.pdbx_seq_one_letter_code
_entity_poly.pdbx_strand_id
1 'polypeptide(L)'
;MLELSMIVITGLLVAFYTYFLYKKRKGMENRHGWKSMVTPAVFIIAPIAALVSYLFHLGGMFTWLFLGICFITGAFYTKYLPQTKENH
;
A
#
# COMPACT_ATOMS: atom_id res chain seq x y z
N MET A 1 -24.02 5.24 -7.71
CA MET A 1 -23.31 6.54 -7.58
C MET A 1 -22.15 6.43 -6.61
N LEU A 2 -22.38 6.04 -5.35
CA LEU A 2 -21.34 5.94 -4.32
C LEU A 2 -20.30 4.82 -4.56
N GLU A 3 -20.73 3.66 -5.04
CA GLU A 3 -19.82 2.54 -5.37
C GLU A 3 -18.83 2.91 -6.49
N LEU A 4 -19.35 3.53 -7.55
CA LEU A 4 -18.53 4.02 -8.66
C LEU A 4 -17.53 5.09 -8.20
N SER A 5 -17.96 6.04 -7.35
CA SER A 5 -17.05 7.06 -6.84
C SER A 5 -15.96 6.45 -5.94
N MET A 6 -16.29 5.46 -5.10
CA MET A 6 -15.29 4.75 -4.29
C MET A 6 -14.27 4.02 -5.15
N ILE A 7 -14.70 3.28 -6.19
CA ILE A 7 -13.79 2.59 -7.11
C ILE A 7 -12.85 3.60 -7.79
N VAL A 8 -13.40 4.70 -8.31
CA VAL A 8 -12.60 5.73 -9.00
C VAL A 8 -11.60 6.39 -8.05
N ILE A 9 -12.04 6.79 -6.86
CA ILE A 9 -11.17 7.46 -5.87
C ILE A 9 -10.06 6.51 -5.40
N THR A 10 -10.41 5.27 -5.05
CA THR A 10 -9.41 4.27 -4.63
C THR A 10 -8.42 3.98 -5.75
N GLY A 11 -8.90 3.82 -7.00
CA GLY A 11 -8.04 3.63 -8.17
C GLY A 11 -7.06 4.79 -8.37
N LEU A 12 -7.54 6.04 -8.29
CA LEU A 12 -6.70 7.23 -8.40
C LEU A 12 -5.66 7.32 -7.29
N LEU A 13 -6.03 7.04 -6.04
CA LEU A 13 -5.10 7.05 -4.90
C LEU A 13 -4.00 5.99 -5.06
N VAL A 14 -4.37 4.77 -5.43
CA VAL A 14 -3.41 3.68 -5.65
C VAL A 14 -2.48 3.99 -6.83
N ALA A 15 -3.01 4.51 -7.93
CA ALA A 15 -2.22 4.89 -9.10
C ALA A 15 -1.25 6.03 -8.77
N PHE A 16 -1.74 7.08 -8.09
CA PHE A 16 -0.93 8.21 -7.65
C PHE A 16 0.19 7.78 -6.69
N TYR A 17 -0.15 6.96 -5.69
CA TYR A 17 0.82 6.41 -4.75
C TYR A 17 1.90 5.59 -5.46
N THR A 18 1.51 4.71 -6.38
CA THR A 18 2.44 3.86 -7.14
C THR A 18 3.35 4.69 -8.03
N TYR A 19 2.82 5.71 -8.71
CA TYR A 19 3.60 6.64 -9.51
C TYR A 19 4.61 7.43 -8.67
N PHE A 20 4.17 7.97 -7.53
CA PHE A 20 5.03 8.71 -6.62
C PHE A 20 6.13 7.82 -6.04
N LEU A 21 5.80 6.59 -5.66
CA LEU A 21 6.74 5.58 -5.19
C LEU A 21 7.80 5.27 -6.25
N TYR A 22 7.38 5.06 -7.51
CA TYR A 22 8.30 4.80 -8.62
C TYR A 22 9.25 5.99 -8.85
N LYS A 23 8.70 7.21 -8.90
CA LYS A 23 9.49 8.44 -9.06
C LYS A 23 10.51 8.60 -7.93
N LYS A 24 10.09 8.38 -6.68
CA LYS A 24 10.97 8.49 -5.51
C LYS A 24 12.04 7.39 -5.49
N ARG A 25 11.70 6.17 -5.92
CA ARG A 25 12.62 5.01 -5.92
C ARG A 25 13.63 5.01 -7.07
N LYS A 26 13.35 5.67 -8.19
CA LYS A 26 14.26 5.72 -9.36
C LYS A 26 15.66 6.30 -9.03
N GLY A 27 15.78 7.11 -7.97
CA GLY A 27 17.04 7.68 -7.51
C GLY A 27 17.60 7.08 -6.21
N MET A 28 17.01 6.01 -5.67
CA MET A 28 17.42 5.44 -4.38
C MET A 28 18.18 4.12 -4.56
N GLU A 29 19.30 4.00 -3.83
CA GLU A 29 20.10 2.78 -3.77
C GLU A 29 19.32 1.71 -2.98
N ASN A 30 18.78 0.69 -3.66
CA ASN A 30 17.90 -0.31 -3.05
C ASN A 30 18.71 -1.41 -2.32
N ARG A 31 19.42 -1.03 -1.26
CA ARG A 31 20.29 -1.92 -0.47
C ARG A 31 19.56 -3.12 0.17
N HIS A 32 18.25 -3.00 0.39
CA HIS A 32 17.42 -4.02 1.03
C HIS A 32 16.58 -4.87 0.03
N GLY A 33 16.75 -4.64 -1.28
CA GLY A 33 16.14 -5.45 -2.34
C GLY A 33 14.61 -5.57 -2.25
N TRP A 34 14.11 -6.81 -2.30
CA TRP A 34 12.68 -7.12 -2.31
C TRP A 34 11.97 -6.84 -0.97
N LYS A 35 12.70 -6.92 0.16
CA LYS A 35 12.14 -6.66 1.51
C LYS A 35 11.63 -5.22 1.64
N SER A 36 12.28 -4.29 0.95
CA SER A 36 11.87 -2.88 0.87
C SER A 36 10.51 -2.68 0.18
N MET A 37 10.06 -3.62 -0.67
CA MET A 37 8.81 -3.51 -1.42
C MET A 37 7.58 -3.97 -0.64
N VAL A 38 7.78 -4.69 0.47
CA VAL A 38 6.67 -5.25 1.28
C VAL A 38 5.78 -4.15 1.84
N THR A 39 6.37 -3.11 2.45
CA THR A 39 5.60 -1.99 3.00
C THR A 39 4.76 -1.27 1.94
N PRO A 40 5.32 -0.80 0.80
CA PRO A 40 4.49 -0.19 -0.23
C PRO A 40 3.45 -1.13 -0.84
N ALA A 41 3.76 -2.41 -1.01
CA ALA A 41 2.81 -3.39 -1.51
C ALA A 41 1.60 -3.54 -0.58
N VAL A 42 1.83 -3.59 0.73
CA VAL A 42 0.75 -3.59 1.74
C VAL A 42 -0.15 -2.37 1.59
N PHE A 43 0.42 -1.17 1.40
CA PHE A 43 -0.35 0.06 1.24
C PHE A 43 -1.15 0.13 -0.06
N ILE A 44 -0.79 -0.67 -1.06
CA ILE A 44 -1.56 -0.83 -2.30
C ILE A 44 -2.66 -1.89 -2.11
N ILE A 45 -2.34 -3.03 -1.51
CA ILE A 45 -3.23 -4.18 -1.36
C ILE A 45 -4.36 -3.88 -0.36
N ALA A 46 -4.06 -3.20 0.76
CA ALA A 46 -5.05 -2.91 1.81
C ALA A 46 -6.29 -2.14 1.31
N PRO A 47 -6.16 -0.99 0.62
CA PRO A 47 -7.34 -0.26 0.13
C PRO A 47 -8.10 -1.04 -0.96
N ILE A 48 -7.41 -1.85 -1.77
CA ILE A 48 -8.06 -2.74 -2.75
C ILE A 48 -8.88 -3.81 -2.03
N ALA A 49 -8.32 -4.46 -1.00
CA ALA A 49 -9.03 -5.46 -0.21
C ALA A 49 -10.23 -4.88 0.55
N ALA A 50 -10.10 -3.66 1.07
CA ALA A 50 -11.22 -2.93 1.67
C ALA A 50 -12.32 -2.62 0.65
N LEU A 51 -11.96 -2.21 -0.57
CA LEU A 51 -12.91 -1.96 -1.65
C LEU A 51 -13.61 -3.24 -2.11
N VAL A 52 -12.89 -4.36 -2.26
CA VAL A 52 -13.47 -5.67 -2.55
C VAL A 52 -14.42 -6.09 -1.43
N SER A 53 -14.02 -5.91 -0.17
CA SER A 53 -14.90 -6.21 0.95
C SER A 53 -16.18 -5.40 0.94
N TYR A 54 -16.12 -4.15 0.50
CA TYR A 54 -17.28 -3.29 0.36
C TYR A 54 -18.19 -3.76 -0.78
N LEU A 55 -17.62 -4.05 -1.96
CA LEU A 55 -18.38 -4.46 -3.16
C LEU A 55 -19.05 -5.83 -3.01
N PHE A 56 -18.41 -6.77 -2.34
CA PHE A 56 -18.94 -8.12 -2.13
C PHE A 56 -19.69 -8.27 -0.80
N HIS A 57 -19.90 -7.17 -0.07
CA HIS A 57 -20.48 -7.18 1.28
C HIS A 57 -19.78 -8.15 2.25
N LEU A 58 -18.51 -8.44 2.01
CA LEU A 58 -17.61 -9.28 2.82
C LEU A 58 -17.18 -8.59 4.13
N GLY A 59 -17.91 -7.54 4.55
CA GLY A 59 -17.61 -6.58 5.62
C GLY A 59 -17.72 -7.15 7.04
N GLY A 60 -17.05 -8.27 7.29
CA GLY A 60 -16.98 -8.93 8.59
C GLY A 60 -15.57 -8.94 9.18
N MET A 61 -15.43 -9.68 10.27
CA MET A 61 -14.19 -9.85 11.03
C MET A 61 -13.02 -10.32 10.15
N PHE A 62 -13.28 -11.07 9.07
CA PHE A 62 -12.26 -11.55 8.15
C PHE A 62 -11.50 -10.43 7.44
N THR A 63 -12.20 -9.44 6.88
CA THR A 63 -11.57 -8.28 6.23
C THR A 63 -10.75 -7.45 7.23
N TRP A 64 -11.29 -7.27 8.44
CA TRP A 64 -10.58 -6.56 9.51
C TRP A 64 -9.31 -7.28 9.95
N LEU A 65 -9.35 -8.60 10.08
CA LEU A 65 -8.17 -9.42 10.38
C LEU A 65 -7.15 -9.36 9.24
N PHE A 66 -7.60 -9.46 7.99
CA PHE A 66 -6.72 -9.34 6.83
C PHE A 66 -6.02 -7.97 6.77
N LEU A 67 -6.78 -6.88 6.94
CA LEU A 67 -6.23 -5.53 7.01
C LEU A 67 -5.25 -5.37 8.18
N GLY A 68 -5.59 -5.91 9.35
CA GLY A 68 -4.71 -5.93 10.52
C GLY A 68 -3.37 -6.60 10.22
N ILE A 69 -3.39 -7.81 9.64
CA ILE A 69 -2.18 -8.54 9.24
C ILE A 69 -1.38 -7.76 8.20
N CYS A 70 -2.06 -7.18 7.20
CA CYS A 70 -1.45 -6.31 6.20
C CYS A 70 -0.69 -5.16 6.89
N PHE A 71 -1.34 -4.37 7.73
CA PHE A 71 -0.71 -3.23 8.38
C PHE A 71 0.41 -3.61 9.34
N ILE A 72 0.27 -4.68 10.11
CA ILE A 72 1.36 -5.19 10.99
C ILE A 72 2.57 -5.59 10.14
N THR A 73 2.34 -6.31 9.05
CA THR A 73 3.41 -6.72 8.12
C THR A 73 4.06 -5.49 7.49
N GLY A 74 3.27 -4.53 7.03
CA GLY A 74 3.77 -3.27 6.47
C GLY A 74 4.64 -2.51 7.45
N ALA A 75 4.19 -2.39 8.70
CA ALA A 75 4.91 -1.71 9.78
C ALA A 75 6.23 -2.41 10.15
N PHE A 76 6.23 -3.74 10.22
CA PHE A 76 7.44 -4.52 10.51
C PHE A 76 8.52 -4.33 9.43
N TYR A 77 8.11 -4.22 8.16
CA TYR A 77 9.02 -4.07 7.04
C TYR A 77 9.43 -2.61 6.75
N THR A 78 8.86 -1.62 7.44
CA THR A 78 9.22 -0.20 7.30
C THR A 78 10.72 0.04 7.51
N LYS A 79 11.37 -0.74 8.38
CA LYS A 79 12.81 -0.65 8.63
C LYS A 79 13.70 -0.97 7.40
N TYR A 80 13.14 -1.64 6.40
CA TYR A 80 13.84 -1.98 5.16
C TYR A 80 13.59 -0.96 4.04
N LEU A 81 12.82 0.10 4.29
CA LEU A 81 12.64 1.17 3.32
C LEU A 81 13.99 1.82 2.99
N PRO A 82 14.19 2.27 1.73
CA PRO A 82 15.44 2.89 1.35
C PRO A 82 15.57 4.21 2.12
N GLN A 83 16.69 4.40 2.81
CA GLN A 83 16.99 5.68 3.42
C GLN A 83 17.34 6.68 2.33
N THR A 84 16.65 7.81 2.29
CA THR A 84 17.09 8.96 1.51
C THR A 84 18.43 9.39 2.12
N LYS A 85 19.52 9.38 1.32
CA LYS A 85 20.75 10.04 1.72
C LYS A 85 20.38 11.51 1.93
N GLU A 86 20.30 11.93 3.18
CA GLU A 86 20.15 13.32 3.54
C GLU A 86 21.46 13.97 3.08
N ASN A 87 21.39 14.75 2.01
CA ASN A 87 22.53 15.54 1.56
C ASN A 87 22.72 16.65 2.60
N HIS A 88 23.46 16.33 3.66
CA HIS A 88 24.09 17.32 4.53
C HIS A 88 25.29 17.94 3.83
#